data_AF-A0A0A3W3H7-F1
#
_entry.id   AF-A0A0A3W3H7-F1
#
_cell.length_a   1.000
_cell.length_b   1.000
_cell.length_c   1.000
_cell.angle_alpha   90.00
_cell.angle_beta   90.00
_cell.angle_gamma   90.00
#
_symmetry.space_group_name_H-M   'P 1'
#
loop_
_entity.id
_entity.type
_entity.pdbx_description
1 polymer ?
#
loop_
_entity_poly.entity_id
_entity_poly.type
_entity_poly.pdbx_seq_one_letter_code
_entity_poly.pdbx_strand_id
1 'polypeptide(L)'
;MTEAYPLQEESNYIPYCIGNIRHNGVVSTSNRLIRPIELSANEYKALLYAMAVANYGEKNSADREITEQTYIYLYKDDLADLLGLSKRNSINVAIDRIYKELSSRVAHFIIEEPADDGKKKTKKVHSVVPIIRELRWEDDSKNAIQIRFTSEVLPYFTQLAGGNFTTYQLKHLFALDSVASMSLYTYFIKNEFKYTNQKSYEIPLLLENLKALIDINETKYDRWVDFRRYVLDKIVAEINENTDLQLEYETIKKGRPIIGVNFKLQRRLTEKSHADLAIVEKIYLDVPFEDNAFVKELGAKFDTNVRSWYISTDDENYAQFKKWFKKAGCLTDSQANIVVNDTLFQMDFAEIGMSLNDFKRNMKQKLKNNSEFVQSIRERLNEIFGKEVI
;
A
#
# COMPACT_ATOMS: atom_id res chain seq x y z
N MET A 1 1.80 21.48 48.79
CA MET A 1 1.10 20.46 48.00
C MET A 1 1.61 20.55 46.59
N THR A 2 2.68 19.81 46.31
CA THR A 2 3.22 19.59 44.97
C THR A 2 2.39 18.49 44.34
N GLU A 3 1.52 18.84 43.40
CA GLU A 3 0.84 17.87 42.55
C GLU A 3 1.89 17.19 41.67
N ALA A 4 2.18 15.94 42.00
CA ALA A 4 2.98 15.06 41.16
C ALA A 4 2.17 14.74 39.91
N TYR A 5 2.66 15.17 38.75
CA TYR A 5 2.22 14.64 37.46
C TYR A 5 2.43 13.12 37.49
N PRO A 6 1.43 12.29 37.16
CA PRO A 6 1.65 10.85 37.06
C PRO A 6 2.63 10.60 35.91
N LEU A 7 3.71 9.89 36.23
CA LEU A 7 4.63 9.28 35.28
C LEU A 7 3.79 8.54 34.23
N GLN A 8 3.94 8.91 32.95
CA GLN A 8 3.33 8.19 31.84
C GLN A 8 3.80 6.73 31.92
N GLU A 9 2.89 5.80 32.18
CA GLU A 9 3.13 4.38 31.96
C GLU A 9 3.61 4.23 30.51
N GLU A 10 4.82 3.69 30.33
CA GLU A 10 5.32 3.32 29.00
C GLU A 10 4.32 2.34 28.40
N SER A 11 3.48 2.84 27.51
CA SER A 11 2.43 2.06 26.89
C SER A 11 3.05 0.96 26.04
N ASN A 12 2.70 -0.30 26.30
CA ASN A 12 3.14 -1.48 25.56
C ASN A 12 2.58 -1.57 24.12
N TYR A 13 2.05 -0.47 23.57
CA TYR A 13 1.43 -0.42 22.26
C TYR A 13 1.94 0.77 21.43
N ILE A 14 1.79 0.67 20.12
CA ILE A 14 2.17 1.74 19.18
C ILE A 14 1.10 2.84 19.23
N PRO A 15 1.42 4.09 19.62
CA PRO A 15 0.40 5.14 19.70
C PRO A 15 -0.12 5.57 18.33
N TYR A 16 0.75 5.56 17.32
CA TYR A 16 0.39 5.87 15.94
C TYR A 16 1.29 5.17 14.92
N CYS A 17 0.71 4.82 13.77
CA CYS A 17 1.41 4.33 12.59
C CYS A 17 1.32 5.37 11.49
N ILE A 18 2.49 5.74 10.96
CA ILE A 18 2.64 6.66 9.84
C ILE A 18 3.59 5.98 8.85
N GLY A 19 3.26 6.02 7.57
CA GLY A 19 4.13 5.47 6.53
C GLY A 19 3.79 6.03 5.16
N ASN A 20 4.81 6.50 4.45
CA ASN A 20 4.68 6.85 3.03
C ASN A 20 4.76 5.57 2.20
N ILE A 21 3.63 4.84 2.13
CA ILE A 21 3.57 3.60 1.36
C ILE A 21 3.21 3.95 -0.07
N ARG A 22 4.25 4.16 -0.89
CA ARG A 22 4.11 4.38 -2.34
C ARG A 22 3.55 3.14 -3.05
N HIS A 23 3.29 3.25 -4.35
CA HIS A 23 2.76 2.17 -5.20
C HIS A 23 3.50 0.81 -5.08
N ASN A 24 4.79 0.80 -4.76
CA ASN A 24 5.57 -0.44 -4.58
C ASN A 24 5.46 -1.06 -3.17
N GLY A 25 4.64 -0.46 -2.31
CA GLY A 25 4.33 -0.98 -1.00
C GLY A 25 3.68 -2.35 -1.05
N VAL A 26 3.78 -3.05 0.08
CA VAL A 26 3.15 -4.35 0.27
C VAL A 26 2.21 -4.29 1.45
N VAL A 27 1.16 -5.10 1.38
CA VAL A 27 0.22 -5.33 2.47
C VAL A 27 0.17 -6.82 2.76
N SER A 28 0.20 -7.18 4.04
CA SER A 28 0.06 -8.56 4.48
C SER A 28 -1.28 -8.72 5.18
N THR A 29 -2.15 -9.57 4.64
CA THR A 29 -3.48 -9.81 5.23
C THR A 29 -3.58 -11.23 5.75
N SER A 30 -4.42 -11.44 6.78
CA SER A 30 -4.69 -12.79 7.28
C SER A 30 -5.42 -13.63 6.22
N ASN A 31 -5.14 -14.93 6.21
CA ASN A 31 -5.89 -15.91 5.43
C ASN A 31 -7.17 -16.38 6.14
N ARG A 32 -7.40 -15.96 7.39
CA ARG A 32 -8.65 -16.24 8.10
C ARG A 32 -9.81 -15.51 7.42
N LEU A 33 -10.92 -16.23 7.26
CA LEU A 33 -12.11 -15.76 6.57
C LEU A 33 -12.90 -14.83 7.50
N ILE A 34 -12.76 -13.52 7.28
CA ILE A 34 -13.89 -12.61 7.50
C ILE A 34 -14.86 -12.87 6.34
N ARG A 35 -16.18 -12.89 6.60
CA ARG A 35 -17.13 -12.85 5.48
C ARG A 35 -16.79 -11.66 4.58
N PRO A 36 -16.99 -11.77 3.26
CA PRO A 36 -16.83 -10.63 2.37
C PRO A 36 -17.55 -9.41 2.95
N ILE A 37 -16.83 -8.31 3.03
CA ILE A 37 -17.38 -7.04 3.47
C ILE A 37 -17.75 -6.31 2.20
N GLU A 38 -19.02 -5.95 2.07
CA GLU A 38 -19.48 -5.12 0.96
C GLU A 38 -18.80 -3.75 1.07
N LEU A 39 -17.84 -3.50 0.17
CA LEU A 39 -17.05 -2.27 0.10
C LEU A 39 -17.03 -1.78 -1.34
N SER A 40 -17.01 -0.47 -1.53
CA SER A 40 -16.62 0.10 -2.82
C SER A 40 -15.13 -0.13 -3.07
N ALA A 41 -14.71 -0.05 -4.33
CA ALA A 41 -13.30 -0.23 -4.69
C ALA A 41 -12.38 0.75 -3.95
N ASN A 42 -12.82 2.00 -3.76
CA ASN A 42 -12.04 3.02 -3.06
C ASN A 42 -11.99 2.77 -1.55
N GLU A 43 -13.07 2.29 -0.94
CA GLU A 43 -13.07 1.89 0.47
C GLU A 43 -12.13 0.71 0.71
N TYR A 44 -12.19 -0.30 -0.17
CA TYR A 44 -11.31 -1.46 -0.09
C TYR A 44 -9.84 -1.06 -0.23
N LYS A 45 -9.52 -0.21 -1.21
CA LYS A 45 -8.17 0.36 -1.40
C LYS A 45 -7.71 1.16 -0.17
N ALA A 46 -8.56 2.02 0.40
CA ALA A 46 -8.23 2.78 1.60
C ALA A 46 -7.94 1.87 2.81
N LEU A 47 -8.73 0.81 2.99
CA LEU A 47 -8.48 -0.20 4.02
C LEU A 47 -7.17 -0.95 3.78
N LEU A 48 -6.87 -1.37 2.54
CA LEU A 48 -5.59 -2.00 2.21
C LEU A 48 -4.39 -1.09 2.51
N TYR A 49 -4.50 0.20 2.20
CA TYR A 49 -3.47 1.18 2.52
C TYR A 49 -3.30 1.33 4.04
N ALA A 50 -4.40 1.40 4.80
CA ALA A 50 -4.35 1.42 6.26
C ALA A 50 -3.69 0.18 6.85
N MET A 51 -4.02 -1.01 6.32
CA MET A 51 -3.37 -2.26 6.71
C MET A 51 -1.87 -2.23 6.41
N ALA A 52 -1.49 -1.72 5.24
CA ALA A 52 -0.07 -1.60 4.88
C ALA A 52 0.67 -0.67 5.86
N VAL A 53 0.08 0.49 6.21
CA VAL A 53 0.67 1.46 7.15
C VAL A 53 0.80 0.84 8.55
N ALA A 54 -0.21 0.08 8.98
CA ALA A 54 -0.15 -0.71 10.19
C ALA A 54 0.97 -1.76 10.13
N ASN A 55 1.01 -2.63 9.11
CA ASN A 55 2.06 -3.64 8.96
C ASN A 55 3.47 -3.01 8.98
N TYR A 56 3.62 -1.83 8.37
CA TYR A 56 4.86 -1.08 8.38
C TYR A 56 5.24 -0.56 9.78
N GLY A 57 4.29 0.04 10.50
CA GLY A 57 4.51 0.53 11.86
C GLY A 57 4.87 -0.60 12.83
N GLU A 58 4.19 -1.73 12.72
CA GLU A 58 4.45 -2.95 13.52
C GLU A 58 5.85 -3.51 13.26
N LYS A 59 6.26 -3.62 11.98
CA LYS A 59 7.59 -4.13 11.62
C LYS A 59 8.75 -3.28 12.16
N ASN A 60 8.54 -1.96 12.26
CA ASN A 60 9.58 -1.02 12.68
C ASN A 60 9.52 -0.67 14.17
N SER A 61 8.63 -1.29 14.95
CA SER A 61 8.51 -1.06 16.38
C SER A 61 9.16 -2.21 17.15
N ALA A 62 10.13 -1.90 18.00
CA ALA A 62 10.82 -2.87 18.87
C ALA A 62 9.87 -3.39 19.98
N ASP A 63 9.11 -4.43 19.65
CA ASP A 63 8.21 -5.19 20.55
C ASP A 63 6.91 -4.49 21.00
N ARG A 64 6.50 -3.41 20.34
CA ARG A 64 5.18 -2.79 20.58
C ARG A 64 4.13 -3.30 19.60
N GLU A 65 2.95 -3.60 20.09
CA GLU A 65 1.86 -4.12 19.29
C GLU A 65 0.90 -3.02 18.80
N ILE A 66 0.21 -3.28 17.69
CA ILE A 66 -0.92 -2.45 17.26
C ILE A 66 -2.16 -2.86 18.05
N THR A 67 -2.83 -1.89 18.65
CA THR A 67 -4.05 -2.11 19.43
C THR A 67 -5.18 -1.22 18.93
N GLU A 68 -6.38 -1.38 19.48
CA GLU A 68 -7.53 -0.51 19.19
C GLU A 68 -7.33 0.96 19.59
N GLN A 69 -6.25 1.26 20.32
CA GLN A 69 -5.84 2.61 20.70
C GLN A 69 -4.92 3.26 19.66
N THR A 70 -4.28 2.47 18.79
CA THR A 70 -3.33 2.92 17.77
C THR A 70 -4.01 3.71 16.66
N TYR A 71 -3.53 4.92 16.38
CA TYR A 71 -3.97 5.71 15.22
C TYR A 71 -3.16 5.39 13.97
N ILE A 72 -3.84 5.02 12.89
CA ILE A 72 -3.23 4.81 11.58
C ILE A 72 -3.53 6.02 10.70
N TYR A 73 -2.48 6.66 10.20
CA TYR A 73 -2.59 7.87 9.39
C TYR A 73 -2.54 7.54 7.90
N LEU A 74 -3.59 7.92 7.18
CA LEU A 74 -3.65 7.88 5.72
C LEU A 74 -3.52 9.31 5.20
N TYR A 75 -2.33 9.67 4.72
CA TYR A 75 -2.14 10.99 4.12
C TYR A 75 -2.96 11.13 2.85
N LYS A 76 -3.61 12.29 2.70
CA LYS A 76 -4.46 12.61 1.56
C LYS A 76 -3.74 12.45 0.22
N ASP A 77 -2.53 12.98 0.13
CA ASP A 77 -1.77 13.01 -1.12
C ASP A 77 -1.31 11.60 -1.49
N ASP A 78 -0.80 10.82 -0.53
CA ASP A 78 -0.42 9.41 -0.74
C ASP A 78 -1.63 8.57 -1.17
N LEU A 79 -2.77 8.71 -0.48
CA LEU A 79 -4.00 8.00 -0.84
C LEU A 79 -4.51 8.44 -2.23
N ALA A 80 -4.44 9.72 -2.56
CA ALA A 80 -4.81 10.24 -3.88
C ALA A 80 -3.95 9.63 -4.99
N ASP A 81 -2.63 9.60 -4.80
CA ASP A 81 -1.67 9.04 -5.75
C ASP A 81 -1.92 7.55 -5.95
N LEU A 82 -2.14 6.80 -4.87
CA LEU A 82 -2.48 5.38 -4.94
C LEU A 82 -3.79 5.15 -5.70
N LEU A 83 -4.82 5.98 -5.45
CA LEU A 83 -6.10 5.93 -6.16
C LEU A 83 -6.01 6.43 -7.62
N GLY A 84 -4.86 6.91 -8.09
CA GLY A 84 -4.67 7.45 -9.44
C GLY A 84 -5.37 8.79 -9.66
N LEU A 85 -5.60 9.56 -8.60
CA LEU A 85 -6.33 10.83 -8.65
C LEU A 85 -5.37 12.02 -8.61
N SER A 86 -5.41 12.86 -9.64
CA SER A 86 -4.56 14.06 -9.73
C SER A 86 -5.30 15.39 -9.54
N LYS A 87 -6.63 15.41 -9.71
CA LYS A 87 -7.43 16.64 -9.61
C LYS A 87 -7.90 16.87 -8.18
N ARG A 88 -7.61 18.05 -7.62
CA ARG A 88 -7.99 18.41 -6.23
C ARG A 88 -9.46 18.14 -5.88
N ASN A 89 -10.38 18.49 -6.78
CA ASN A 89 -11.81 18.25 -6.55
C ASN A 89 -12.16 16.75 -6.51
N SER A 90 -11.59 15.93 -7.41
CA SER A 90 -11.85 14.49 -7.39
C SER A 90 -11.24 13.82 -6.16
N ILE A 91 -10.08 14.30 -5.71
CA ILE A 91 -9.44 13.83 -4.48
C ILE A 91 -10.34 14.13 -3.28
N ASN A 92 -10.80 15.37 -3.14
CA ASN A 92 -11.70 15.77 -2.04
C ASN A 92 -12.98 14.93 -2.03
N VAL A 93 -13.62 14.74 -3.19
CA VAL A 93 -14.84 13.94 -3.30
C VAL A 93 -14.59 12.47 -2.97
N ALA A 94 -13.48 11.90 -3.44
CA ALA A 94 -13.12 10.52 -3.14
C ALA A 94 -12.87 10.31 -1.65
N ILE A 95 -12.12 11.21 -1.01
CA ILE A 95 -11.81 11.15 0.42
C ILE A 95 -13.06 11.34 1.27
N ASP A 96 -13.91 12.33 0.95
CA ASP A 96 -15.18 12.56 1.65
C ASP A 96 -16.09 11.33 1.55
N ARG A 97 -16.15 10.70 0.37
CA ARG A 97 -16.90 9.46 0.17
C ARG A 97 -16.32 8.30 0.99
N ILE A 98 -15.01 8.06 0.91
CA ILE A 98 -14.33 7.01 1.68
C ILE A 98 -14.58 7.23 3.18
N TYR A 99 -14.43 8.45 3.67
CA TYR A 99 -14.66 8.79 5.07
C TYR A 99 -16.10 8.45 5.51
N LYS A 100 -17.09 8.90 4.74
CA LYS A 100 -18.51 8.65 5.05
C LYS A 100 -18.86 7.18 4.99
N GLU A 101 -18.48 6.49 3.91
CA GLU A 101 -18.87 5.10 3.70
C GLU A 101 -18.19 4.18 4.73
N LEU A 102 -16.87 4.30 4.93
CA LEU A 102 -16.12 3.48 5.89
C LEU A 102 -16.62 3.61 7.33
N SER A 103 -17.10 4.80 7.72
CA SER A 103 -17.64 5.05 9.07
C SER A 103 -18.83 4.15 9.45
N SER A 104 -19.51 3.59 8.45
CA SER A 104 -20.71 2.75 8.62
C SER A 104 -20.47 1.26 8.38
N ARG A 105 -19.23 0.86 8.02
CA ARG A 105 -18.93 -0.53 7.64
C ARG A 105 -18.77 -1.44 8.87
N VAL A 106 -19.37 -2.62 8.76
CA VAL A 106 -19.32 -3.67 9.77
C VAL A 106 -18.73 -4.95 9.19
N ALA A 107 -18.03 -5.71 10.04
CA ALA A 107 -17.55 -7.05 9.75
C ALA A 107 -18.49 -8.08 10.38
N HIS A 108 -18.76 -9.16 9.64
CA HIS A 108 -19.57 -10.28 10.11
C HIS A 108 -18.69 -11.49 10.41
N PHE A 109 -18.78 -11.98 11.64
CA PHE A 109 -18.05 -13.14 12.13
C PHE A 109 -18.99 -14.30 12.44
N ILE A 110 -18.49 -15.52 12.25
CA ILE A 110 -19.13 -16.75 12.75
C ILE A 110 -18.17 -17.35 13.76
N ILE A 111 -18.59 -17.39 15.02
CA ILE A 111 -17.79 -17.88 16.15
C ILE A 111 -18.37 -19.22 16.58
N GLU A 112 -17.52 -20.22 16.82
CA GLU A 112 -17.94 -21.47 17.44
C GLU A 112 -17.74 -21.39 18.94
N GLU A 113 -18.83 -21.45 19.69
CA GLU A 113 -18.82 -21.46 21.15
C GLU A 113 -19.19 -22.85 21.68
N PRO A 114 -18.69 -23.25 22.87
CA PRO A 114 -19.14 -24.47 23.51
C PRO A 114 -20.66 -24.42 23.73
N ALA A 115 -21.34 -25.51 23.36
CA ALA A 115 -22.76 -25.65 23.62
C ALA A 115 -22.96 -26.42 24.93
N ASP A 116 -23.91 -25.94 25.74
CA ASP A 116 -24.25 -26.51 27.05
C ASP A 116 -25.17 -27.75 26.93
N ASP A 117 -25.46 -28.18 25.69
CA ASP A 117 -26.41 -29.24 25.38
C ASP A 117 -25.67 -30.55 25.01
N GLY A 118 -25.99 -31.65 25.69
CA GLY A 118 -25.28 -32.94 25.59
C GLY A 118 -25.27 -33.60 24.20
N LYS A 119 -25.96 -33.02 23.21
CA LYS A 119 -26.04 -33.53 21.82
C LYS A 119 -25.12 -32.82 20.82
N LYS A 120 -24.70 -31.58 21.08
CA LYS A 120 -23.81 -30.82 20.18
C LYS A 120 -22.66 -30.23 21.01
N LYS A 121 -21.43 -30.46 20.57
CA LYS A 121 -20.23 -29.94 21.28
C LYS A 121 -20.02 -28.43 21.07
N THR A 122 -20.52 -27.88 19.98
CA THR A 122 -20.38 -26.45 19.64
C THR A 122 -21.67 -25.87 19.06
N LYS A 123 -21.90 -24.58 19.28
CA LYS A 123 -22.92 -23.75 18.64
C LYS A 123 -22.25 -22.68 17.79
N LYS A 124 -22.88 -22.31 16.67
CA LYS A 124 -22.42 -21.20 15.81
C LYS A 124 -23.11 -19.91 16.25
N VAL A 125 -22.32 -18.89 16.54
CA VAL A 125 -22.78 -17.55 16.94
C VAL A 125 -22.41 -16.56 15.85
N HIS A 126 -23.40 -15.80 15.38
CA HIS A 126 -23.19 -14.72 14.41
C HIS A 126 -22.90 -13.44 15.17
N SER A 127 -21.70 -12.88 14.98
CA SER A 127 -21.29 -11.61 15.57
C SER A 127 -21.13 -10.55 14.49
N VAL A 128 -21.53 -9.31 14.80
CA VAL A 128 -21.43 -8.16 13.90
C VAL A 128 -20.75 -7.05 14.67
N VAL A 129 -19.63 -6.56 14.15
CA VAL A 129 -18.84 -5.52 14.81
C VAL A 129 -18.46 -4.42 13.81
N PRO A 130 -18.40 -3.14 14.23
CA PRO A 130 -17.83 -2.09 13.41
C PRO A 130 -16.39 -2.43 13.00
N ILE A 131 -15.99 -2.05 11.78
CA ILE A 131 -14.59 -2.20 11.35
C ILE A 131 -13.74 -1.10 12.00
N ILE A 132 -14.27 0.11 11.98
CA ILE A 132 -13.58 1.31 12.45
C ILE A 132 -14.17 1.70 13.80
N ARG A 133 -13.33 1.70 14.83
CA ARG A 133 -13.65 2.20 16.16
C ARG A 133 -13.78 3.71 16.16
N GLU A 134 -12.85 4.38 15.48
CA GLU A 134 -12.87 5.82 15.33
C GLU A 134 -12.26 6.25 14.01
N LEU A 135 -12.90 7.22 13.39
CA LEU A 135 -12.45 7.85 12.15
C LEU A 135 -12.37 9.36 12.39
N ARG A 136 -11.20 9.94 12.14
CA ARG A 136 -11.01 11.40 12.21
C ARG A 136 -10.49 11.92 10.89
N TRP A 137 -10.84 13.17 10.61
CA TRP A 137 -10.31 13.95 9.53
C TRP A 137 -9.61 15.19 10.13
N GLU A 138 -8.35 15.39 9.78
CA GLU A 138 -7.59 16.58 10.19
C GLU A 138 -7.30 17.44 8.95
N ASP A 139 -8.01 18.56 8.81
CA ASP A 139 -7.88 19.52 7.70
C ASP A 139 -6.58 20.37 7.76
N ASP A 140 -5.93 20.39 8.92
CA ASP A 140 -4.78 21.26 9.19
C ASP A 140 -3.45 20.58 8.82
N SER A 141 -2.46 20.62 9.72
CA SER A 141 -1.04 20.34 9.44
C SER A 141 -0.76 18.96 8.86
N LYS A 142 -1.58 17.95 9.17
CA LYS A 142 -1.37 16.56 8.72
C LYS A 142 -2.15 16.19 7.47
N ASN A 143 -3.27 16.86 7.16
CA ASN A 143 -4.09 16.59 5.96
C ASN A 143 -4.31 15.08 5.72
N ALA A 144 -4.82 14.38 6.74
CA ALA A 144 -4.86 12.92 6.80
C ALA A 144 -6.16 12.40 7.40
N ILE A 145 -6.58 11.21 6.92
CA ILE A 145 -7.58 10.39 7.61
C ILE A 145 -6.87 9.64 8.73
N GLN A 146 -7.41 9.69 9.94
CA GLN A 146 -6.90 8.90 11.07
C GLN A 146 -7.89 7.78 11.38
N ILE A 147 -7.41 6.55 11.38
CA ILE A 147 -8.25 5.35 11.58
C ILE A 147 -7.79 4.64 12.85
N ARG A 148 -8.75 4.27 13.70
CA ARG A 148 -8.57 3.24 14.73
C ARG A 148 -9.46 2.07 14.42
N PHE A 149 -8.90 0.87 14.33
CA PHE A 149 -9.66 -0.36 14.12
C PHE A 149 -10.21 -0.90 15.44
N THR A 150 -11.29 -1.67 15.36
CA THR A 150 -11.80 -2.45 16.50
C THR A 150 -10.88 -3.64 16.80
N SER A 151 -10.82 -4.05 18.07
CA SER A 151 -9.95 -5.14 18.53
C SER A 151 -10.31 -6.49 17.92
N GLU A 152 -11.56 -6.71 17.52
CA GLU A 152 -12.01 -7.93 16.82
C GLU A 152 -11.46 -8.03 15.40
N VAL A 153 -11.17 -6.89 14.77
CA VAL A 153 -10.78 -6.83 13.37
C VAL A 153 -9.26 -6.81 13.20
N LEU A 154 -8.53 -6.20 14.14
CA LEU A 154 -7.06 -6.12 14.14
C LEU A 154 -6.34 -7.46 13.85
N PRO A 155 -6.71 -8.61 14.46
CA PRO A 155 -6.06 -9.90 14.21
C PRO A 155 -6.11 -10.38 12.75
N TYR A 156 -6.98 -9.80 11.93
CA TYR A 156 -7.09 -10.12 10.50
C TYR A 156 -6.26 -9.20 9.62
N PHE A 157 -5.82 -8.05 10.16
CA PHE A 157 -5.17 -6.97 9.45
C PHE A 157 -3.67 -6.83 9.82
N THR A 158 -3.27 -7.23 11.03
CA THR A 158 -1.89 -7.13 11.53
C THR A 158 -1.24 -8.50 11.70
N GLN A 159 0.09 -8.55 11.69
CA GLN A 159 0.86 -9.82 11.60
C GLN A 159 0.86 -10.63 12.91
N LEU A 160 0.38 -10.07 14.02
CA LEU A 160 0.53 -10.66 15.36
C LEU A 160 -0.39 -11.87 15.64
N ALA A 161 -1.34 -12.20 14.77
CA ALA A 161 -2.12 -13.42 14.92
C ALA A 161 -1.40 -14.62 14.30
N GLY A 162 -0.30 -15.09 14.93
CA GLY A 162 0.55 -16.24 14.56
C GLY A 162 -0.09 -17.29 13.62
N GLY A 163 -0.15 -16.97 12.33
CA GLY A 163 -1.05 -17.62 11.38
C GLY A 163 -0.60 -17.41 9.95
N ASN A 164 -1.36 -17.97 9.00
CA ASN A 164 -1.00 -17.90 7.59
C ASN A 164 -1.37 -16.51 7.04
N PHE A 165 -0.37 -15.68 6.78
CA PHE A 165 -0.52 -14.40 6.08
C PHE A 165 -0.11 -14.54 4.62
N THR A 166 -0.69 -13.69 3.77
CA THR A 166 -0.27 -13.56 2.38
C THR A 166 0.02 -12.09 2.09
N THR A 167 1.15 -11.84 1.46
CA THR A 167 1.63 -10.51 1.10
C THR A 167 1.25 -10.19 -0.35
N TYR A 168 0.71 -9.01 -0.59
CA TYR A 168 0.33 -8.51 -1.91
C TYR A 168 1.04 -7.19 -2.21
N GLN A 169 1.36 -6.97 -3.48
CA GLN A 169 1.86 -5.68 -3.95
C GLN A 169 0.68 -4.73 -4.16
N LEU A 170 0.71 -3.58 -3.49
CA LEU A 170 -0.38 -2.60 -3.55
C LEU A 170 -0.63 -2.10 -4.97
N LYS A 171 0.41 -1.84 -5.78
CA LYS A 171 0.26 -1.44 -7.19
C LYS A 171 -0.68 -2.35 -7.99
N HIS A 172 -0.67 -3.66 -7.75
CA HIS A 172 -1.52 -4.60 -8.50
C HIS A 172 -2.98 -4.49 -8.05
N LEU A 173 -3.21 -4.40 -6.74
CA LEU A 173 -4.56 -4.22 -6.20
C LEU A 173 -5.17 -2.85 -6.55
N PHE A 174 -4.34 -1.81 -6.57
CA PHE A 174 -4.79 -0.45 -6.86
C PHE A 174 -5.01 -0.19 -8.35
N ALA A 175 -4.37 -0.98 -9.23
CA ALA A 175 -4.62 -0.95 -10.67
C ALA A 175 -5.91 -1.69 -11.08
N LEU A 176 -6.58 -2.37 -10.15
CA LEU A 176 -7.89 -2.97 -10.37
C LEU A 176 -8.99 -1.97 -9.95
N ASP A 177 -10.07 -1.92 -10.71
CA ASP A 177 -11.23 -1.06 -10.57
C ASP A 177 -12.36 -1.71 -9.76
N SER A 178 -12.42 -3.05 -9.71
CA SER A 178 -13.48 -3.76 -8.98
C SER A 178 -12.97 -4.59 -7.80
N VAL A 179 -13.75 -4.60 -6.71
CA VAL A 179 -13.47 -5.47 -5.55
C VAL A 179 -13.52 -6.95 -5.95
N ALA A 180 -14.39 -7.32 -6.90
CA ALA A 180 -14.45 -8.67 -7.45
C ALA A 180 -13.10 -9.09 -8.09
N SER A 181 -12.47 -8.21 -8.87
CA SER A 181 -11.16 -8.46 -9.47
C SER A 181 -10.05 -8.55 -8.42
N MET A 182 -10.07 -7.67 -7.42
CA MET A 182 -9.13 -7.73 -6.30
C MET A 182 -9.27 -9.02 -5.49
N SER A 183 -10.51 -9.44 -5.20
CA SER A 183 -10.80 -10.69 -4.48
C SER A 183 -10.32 -11.92 -5.24
N LEU A 184 -10.55 -11.97 -6.57
CA LEU A 184 -10.08 -13.09 -7.37
C LEU A 184 -8.55 -13.10 -7.49
N TYR A 185 -7.92 -11.94 -7.72
CA TYR A 185 -6.47 -11.80 -7.73
C TYR A 185 -5.83 -12.23 -6.41
N THR A 186 -6.33 -11.71 -5.27
CA THR A 186 -5.80 -12.08 -3.95
C THR A 186 -5.98 -13.57 -3.66
N TYR A 187 -7.10 -14.19 -4.07
CA TYR A 187 -7.29 -15.62 -3.95
C TYR A 187 -6.20 -16.43 -4.66
N PHE A 188 -5.77 -16.00 -5.85
CA PHE A 188 -4.71 -16.68 -6.57
C PHE A 188 -3.35 -16.53 -5.91
N ILE A 189 -2.99 -15.33 -5.47
CA ILE A 189 -1.75 -15.09 -4.72
C ILE A 189 -1.73 -15.89 -3.41
N LYS A 190 -2.87 -15.98 -2.70
CA LYS A 190 -3.01 -16.83 -1.50
C LYS A 190 -2.73 -18.31 -1.75
N ASN A 191 -2.98 -18.81 -2.96
CA ASN A 191 -2.77 -20.22 -3.30
C ASN A 191 -1.41 -20.47 -3.98
N GLU A 192 -0.66 -19.43 -4.35
CA GLU A 192 0.60 -19.53 -5.10
C GLU A 192 1.66 -20.39 -4.36
N PHE A 193 1.70 -20.32 -3.02
CA PHE A 193 2.65 -21.10 -2.22
C PHE A 193 2.56 -22.62 -2.45
N LYS A 194 1.38 -23.13 -2.84
CA LYS A 194 1.15 -24.56 -3.13
C LYS A 194 1.82 -25.03 -4.42
N TYR A 195 2.20 -24.09 -5.29
CA TYR A 195 2.74 -24.33 -6.62
C TYR A 195 4.15 -23.75 -6.80
N THR A 196 4.86 -23.59 -5.68
CA THR A 196 6.25 -23.10 -5.64
C THR A 196 7.10 -23.86 -6.66
N ASN A 197 7.88 -23.14 -7.48
CA ASN A 197 8.71 -23.62 -8.59
C ASN A 197 7.99 -23.98 -9.91
N GLN A 198 6.68 -23.76 -10.04
CA GLN A 198 5.98 -23.92 -11.31
C GLN A 198 5.87 -22.57 -12.04
N LYS A 199 6.26 -22.54 -13.32
CA LYS A 199 6.07 -21.35 -14.18
C LYS A 199 4.59 -21.10 -14.49
N SER A 200 3.80 -22.16 -14.51
CA SER A 200 2.36 -22.15 -14.71
C SER A 200 1.69 -23.19 -13.85
N TYR A 201 0.54 -22.88 -13.28
CA TYR A 201 -0.21 -23.79 -12.41
C TYR A 201 -1.72 -23.68 -12.65
N GLU A 202 -2.46 -24.71 -12.27
CA GLU A 202 -3.91 -24.77 -12.44
C GLU A 202 -4.65 -24.80 -11.10
N ILE A 203 -5.75 -24.03 -11.03
CA ILE A 203 -6.62 -23.98 -9.85
C ILE A 203 -8.07 -24.24 -10.29
N PRO A 204 -8.64 -25.41 -9.95
CA PRO A 204 -10.06 -25.66 -10.12
C PRO A 204 -10.87 -24.95 -9.04
N LEU A 205 -11.91 -24.22 -9.46
CA LEU A 205 -12.82 -23.51 -8.57
C LEU A 205 -14.27 -23.79 -8.95
N LEU A 206 -15.08 -24.24 -7.99
CA LEU A 206 -16.52 -24.44 -8.20
C LEU A 206 -17.23 -23.10 -8.40
N LEU A 207 -18.32 -23.11 -9.18
CA LEU A 207 -19.08 -21.90 -9.47
C LEU A 207 -19.63 -21.21 -8.21
N GLU A 208 -20.12 -22.00 -7.26
CA GLU A 208 -20.60 -21.51 -5.97
C GLU A 208 -19.49 -20.79 -5.19
N ASN A 209 -18.31 -21.42 -5.09
CA ASN A 209 -17.15 -20.84 -4.43
C ASN A 209 -16.63 -19.58 -5.14
N LEU A 210 -16.66 -19.57 -6.48
CA LEU A 210 -16.27 -18.40 -7.27
C LEU A 210 -17.24 -17.24 -7.05
N LYS A 211 -18.55 -17.48 -7.09
CA LYS A 211 -19.57 -16.45 -6.82
C LYS A 211 -19.46 -15.90 -5.39
N ALA A 212 -19.25 -16.77 -4.40
CA ALA A 212 -19.02 -16.38 -3.02
C ALA A 212 -17.74 -15.55 -2.85
N LEU A 213 -16.66 -15.91 -3.54
CA LEU A 213 -15.37 -15.20 -3.48
C LEU A 213 -15.47 -13.76 -4.01
N ILE A 214 -16.20 -13.54 -5.09
CA ILE A 214 -16.37 -12.23 -5.71
C ILE A 214 -17.61 -11.47 -5.21
N ASP A 215 -18.23 -11.98 -4.14
CA ASP A 215 -19.39 -11.40 -3.45
C ASP A 215 -20.57 -11.11 -4.40
N ILE A 216 -20.89 -12.10 -5.25
CA ILE A 216 -22.07 -12.05 -6.11
C ILE A 216 -23.11 -13.02 -5.58
N ASN A 217 -24.32 -12.50 -5.34
CA ASN A 217 -25.48 -13.29 -4.96
C ASN A 217 -25.64 -14.50 -5.90
N GLU A 218 -25.86 -15.69 -5.31
CA GLU A 218 -25.98 -16.95 -6.04
C GLU A 218 -27.00 -16.90 -7.19
N THR A 219 -28.11 -16.18 -6.99
CA THR A 219 -29.22 -16.00 -7.95
C THR A 219 -28.94 -14.98 -9.05
N LYS A 220 -27.87 -14.19 -8.91
CA LYS A 220 -27.47 -13.20 -9.92
C LYS A 220 -26.63 -13.91 -10.98
N TYR A 221 -26.99 -13.69 -12.24
CA TYR A 221 -26.36 -14.33 -13.40
C TYR A 221 -26.41 -15.88 -13.31
N ASP A 222 -27.60 -16.45 -13.12
CA ASP A 222 -27.79 -17.91 -13.04
C ASP A 222 -27.34 -18.65 -14.30
N ARG A 223 -27.53 -18.03 -15.46
CA ARG A 223 -27.07 -18.57 -16.73
C ARG A 223 -25.57 -18.36 -16.84
N TRP A 224 -24.83 -19.45 -17.05
CA TRP A 224 -23.37 -19.41 -17.26
C TRP A 224 -22.95 -18.38 -18.32
N VAL A 225 -23.70 -18.25 -19.42
CA VAL A 225 -23.37 -17.30 -20.50
C VAL A 225 -23.39 -15.86 -20.00
N ASP A 226 -24.35 -15.50 -19.14
CA ASP A 226 -24.46 -14.16 -18.58
C ASP A 226 -23.39 -13.92 -17.52
N PHE A 227 -23.16 -14.90 -16.63
CA PHE A 227 -22.10 -14.83 -15.63
C PHE A 227 -20.74 -14.64 -16.31
N ARG A 228 -20.45 -15.46 -17.32
CA ARG A 228 -19.22 -15.38 -18.10
C ARG A 228 -19.05 -13.99 -18.73
N ARG A 229 -20.03 -13.55 -19.51
CA ARG A 229 -19.95 -12.31 -20.32
C ARG A 229 -19.87 -11.05 -19.46
N TYR A 230 -20.64 -10.98 -18.38
CA TYR A 230 -20.79 -9.74 -17.61
C TYR A 230 -19.90 -9.67 -16.38
N VAL A 231 -19.34 -10.79 -15.94
CA VAL A 231 -18.55 -10.88 -14.71
C VAL A 231 -17.19 -11.48 -15.00
N LEU A 232 -17.12 -12.78 -15.31
CA LEU A 232 -15.85 -13.51 -15.31
C LEU A 232 -14.88 -13.00 -16.39
N ASP A 233 -15.34 -12.80 -17.63
CA ASP A 233 -14.50 -12.33 -18.72
C ASP A 233 -13.94 -10.93 -18.43
N LYS A 234 -14.74 -10.07 -17.78
CA LYS A 234 -14.30 -8.71 -17.40
C LYS A 234 -13.21 -8.76 -16.34
N ILE A 235 -13.42 -9.56 -15.29
CA ILE A 235 -12.45 -9.72 -14.20
C ILE A 235 -11.13 -10.30 -14.74
N VAL A 236 -11.20 -11.33 -15.57
CA VAL A 236 -10.01 -11.97 -16.17
C VAL A 236 -9.25 -10.99 -17.06
N ALA A 237 -9.94 -10.24 -17.92
CA ALA A 237 -9.32 -9.23 -18.76
C ALA A 237 -8.62 -8.15 -17.94
N GLU A 238 -9.28 -7.64 -16.91
CA GLU A 238 -8.75 -6.61 -16.02
C GLU A 238 -7.49 -7.08 -15.27
N ILE A 239 -7.50 -8.30 -14.72
CA ILE A 239 -6.31 -8.87 -14.06
C ILE A 239 -5.16 -9.03 -15.06
N ASN A 240 -5.44 -9.50 -16.28
CA ASN A 240 -4.42 -9.73 -17.31
C ASN A 240 -3.79 -8.44 -17.84
N GLU A 241 -4.53 -7.33 -17.82
CA GLU A 241 -4.06 -6.02 -18.28
C GLU A 241 -3.24 -5.30 -17.20
N ASN A 242 -3.71 -5.37 -15.95
CA ASN A 242 -3.27 -4.47 -14.88
C ASN A 242 -2.38 -5.12 -13.81
N THR A 243 -2.16 -6.44 -13.85
CA THR A 243 -1.36 -7.15 -12.84
C THR A 243 -0.18 -7.93 -13.44
N ASP A 244 0.62 -8.57 -12.58
CA ASP A 244 1.69 -9.49 -12.95
C ASP A 244 1.20 -10.91 -13.26
N LEU A 245 -0.10 -11.19 -13.13
CA LEU A 245 -0.68 -12.48 -13.46
C LEU A 245 -1.23 -12.52 -14.89
N GLN A 246 -1.16 -13.70 -15.50
CA GLN A 246 -1.90 -14.09 -16.70
C GLN A 246 -2.81 -15.25 -16.36
N LEU A 247 -4.09 -15.05 -16.66
CA LEU A 247 -5.19 -15.92 -16.37
C LEU A 247 -5.83 -16.37 -17.68
N GLU A 248 -5.91 -17.68 -17.84
CA GLU A 248 -6.81 -18.33 -18.77
C GLU A 248 -7.73 -19.26 -17.99
N TYR A 249 -8.84 -19.68 -18.58
CA TYR A 249 -9.72 -20.60 -17.89
C TYR A 249 -10.50 -21.52 -18.81
N GLU A 250 -10.79 -22.72 -18.30
CA GLU A 250 -11.62 -23.73 -18.97
C GLU A 250 -12.81 -24.12 -18.08
N THR A 251 -13.93 -24.53 -18.69
CA THR A 251 -15.12 -24.94 -17.93
C THR A 251 -15.01 -26.38 -17.43
N ILE A 252 -15.33 -26.60 -16.16
CA ILE A 252 -15.50 -27.93 -15.57
C ILE A 252 -16.98 -28.32 -15.68
N LYS A 253 -17.27 -29.48 -16.28
CA LYS A 253 -18.64 -29.97 -16.50
C LYS A 253 -18.90 -31.26 -15.73
N LYS A 254 -20.14 -31.44 -15.28
CA LYS A 254 -20.64 -32.71 -14.72
C LYS A 254 -21.86 -33.16 -15.53
N GLY A 255 -21.59 -33.87 -16.62
CA GLY A 255 -22.60 -34.13 -17.66
C GLY A 255 -22.85 -32.87 -18.49
N ARG A 256 -24.11 -32.42 -18.58
CA ARG A 256 -24.50 -31.18 -19.28
C ARG A 256 -24.16 -29.89 -18.53
N PRO A 257 -24.40 -29.75 -17.21
CA PRO A 257 -24.16 -28.50 -16.50
C PRO A 257 -22.66 -28.22 -16.30
N ILE A 258 -22.33 -26.93 -16.36
CA ILE A 258 -21.04 -26.39 -15.92
C ILE A 258 -21.10 -26.25 -14.41
N ILE A 259 -20.14 -26.84 -13.71
CA ILE A 259 -20.09 -26.87 -12.24
C ILE A 259 -18.94 -26.00 -11.67
N GLY A 260 -18.00 -25.61 -12.52
CA GLY A 260 -16.82 -24.87 -12.10
C GLY A 260 -15.97 -24.39 -13.26
N VAL A 261 -14.85 -23.77 -12.91
CA VAL A 261 -13.87 -23.18 -13.81
C VAL A 261 -12.49 -23.65 -13.35
N ASN A 262 -11.68 -24.14 -14.28
CA ASN A 262 -10.27 -24.44 -14.04
C ASN A 262 -9.45 -23.27 -14.57
N PHE A 263 -8.84 -22.50 -13.68
CA PHE A 263 -7.98 -21.39 -14.04
C PHE A 263 -6.57 -21.89 -14.31
N LYS A 264 -5.98 -21.48 -15.43
CA LYS A 264 -4.56 -21.63 -15.72
C LYS A 264 -3.89 -20.30 -15.45
N LEU A 265 -2.87 -20.33 -14.60
CA LEU A 265 -2.17 -19.15 -14.13
C LEU A 265 -0.72 -19.19 -14.58
N GLN A 266 -0.21 -18.05 -15.04
CA GLN A 266 1.19 -17.85 -15.33
C GLN A 266 1.61 -16.47 -14.85
N ARG A 267 2.76 -16.38 -14.16
CA ARG A 267 3.31 -15.08 -13.79
C ARG A 267 4.03 -14.47 -14.98
N ARG A 268 3.67 -13.24 -15.33
CA ARG A 268 4.54 -12.41 -16.16
C ARG A 268 5.73 -12.06 -15.30
N LEU A 269 6.90 -12.60 -15.66
CA LEU A 269 8.14 -11.98 -15.26
C LEU A 269 8.04 -10.54 -15.75
N THR A 270 8.03 -9.57 -14.85
CA THR A 270 8.06 -8.15 -15.18
C THR A 270 9.39 -7.83 -15.84
N GLU A 271 9.52 -8.20 -17.10
CA GLU A 271 10.23 -7.44 -18.11
C GLU A 271 9.14 -6.75 -18.93
N LYS A 272 8.53 -5.70 -18.37
CA LYS A 272 7.98 -4.66 -19.24
C LYS A 272 9.21 -3.99 -19.88
N SER A 273 9.64 -4.56 -21.01
CA SER A 273 10.45 -3.96 -22.06
C SER A 273 11.43 -2.85 -21.60
N HIS A 274 12.55 -3.26 -21.02
CA HIS A 274 13.86 -2.68 -21.38
C HIS A 274 14.36 -3.40 -22.65
N ALA A 275 13.53 -3.47 -23.68
CA ALA A 275 14.02 -3.83 -25.00
C ALA A 275 14.58 -2.53 -25.60
N ASP A 276 15.91 -2.49 -25.66
CA ASP A 276 16.77 -1.49 -26.28
C ASP A 276 16.85 -0.11 -25.62
N LEU A 277 17.31 -0.05 -24.37
CA LEU A 277 18.23 1.02 -23.97
C LEU A 277 19.30 0.39 -23.08
N ALA A 278 20.56 0.68 -23.38
CA ALA A 278 21.67 0.46 -22.45
C ALA A 278 21.26 0.92 -21.03
N ILE A 279 21.84 0.33 -19.99
CA ILE A 279 21.68 0.86 -18.63
C ILE A 279 22.28 2.26 -18.63
N VAL A 280 21.43 3.24 -18.88
CA VAL A 280 21.79 4.65 -18.86
C VAL A 280 21.46 5.13 -17.46
N GLU A 281 22.47 5.12 -16.60
CA GLU A 281 22.35 5.63 -15.23
C GLU A 281 21.93 7.11 -15.28
N LYS A 282 21.00 7.49 -14.40
CA LYS A 282 20.54 8.87 -14.27
C LYS A 282 21.48 9.63 -13.33
N ILE A 283 22.01 10.74 -13.80
CA ILE A 283 22.83 11.65 -12.99
C ILE A 283 21.96 12.84 -12.58
N TYR A 284 21.68 12.95 -11.29
CA TYR A 284 20.89 14.06 -10.74
C TYR A 284 21.74 15.32 -10.54
N LEU A 285 21.16 16.46 -10.87
CA LEU A 285 21.79 17.77 -10.91
C LEU A 285 21.30 18.65 -9.75
N ASP A 286 22.23 19.37 -9.11
CA ASP A 286 21.95 20.41 -8.12
C ASP A 286 21.74 21.77 -8.82
N VAL A 287 20.58 21.92 -9.46
CA VAL A 287 20.25 23.10 -10.28
C VAL A 287 19.57 24.18 -9.44
N PRO A 288 20.14 25.40 -9.34
CA PRO A 288 19.47 26.54 -8.75
C PRO A 288 18.22 26.93 -9.54
N PHE A 289 17.22 27.52 -8.87
CA PHE A 289 15.96 27.89 -9.50
C PHE A 289 16.11 28.77 -10.75
N GLU A 290 17.08 29.68 -10.74
CA GLU A 290 17.39 30.62 -11.83
C GLU A 290 17.85 29.90 -13.11
N ASP A 291 18.49 28.74 -12.97
CA ASP A 291 19.06 27.97 -14.07
C ASP A 291 18.07 26.94 -14.65
N ASN A 292 16.86 26.81 -14.10
CA ASN A 292 15.86 25.81 -14.51
C ASN A 292 15.51 25.88 -16.00
N ALA A 293 15.33 27.08 -16.54
CA ALA A 293 15.02 27.26 -17.96
C ALA A 293 16.21 26.83 -18.83
N PHE A 294 17.42 27.18 -18.40
CA PHE A 294 18.65 26.90 -19.13
C PHE A 294 18.97 25.39 -19.15
N VAL A 295 18.89 24.68 -18.02
CA VAL A 295 19.12 23.21 -18.01
C VAL A 295 18.08 22.45 -18.83
N LYS A 296 16.84 22.95 -18.88
CA LYS A 296 15.76 22.37 -19.69
C LYS A 296 16.04 22.53 -21.18
N GLU A 297 16.50 23.72 -21.60
CA GLU A 297 16.91 23.97 -22.98
C GLU A 297 18.12 23.14 -23.40
N LEU A 298 19.05 22.87 -22.47
CA LEU A 298 20.20 22.00 -22.68
C LEU A 298 19.84 20.49 -22.75
N GLY A 299 18.60 20.12 -22.45
CA GLY A 299 18.10 18.73 -22.57
C GLY A 299 17.90 17.97 -21.26
N ALA A 300 18.16 18.58 -20.10
CA ALA A 300 17.90 17.93 -18.82
C ALA A 300 16.41 17.65 -18.61
N LYS A 301 16.10 16.54 -17.94
CA LYS A 301 14.73 16.12 -17.61
C LYS A 301 14.47 16.29 -16.13
N PHE A 302 13.22 16.57 -15.75
CA PHE A 302 12.84 16.71 -14.34
C PHE A 302 12.19 15.43 -13.83
N ASP A 303 12.67 14.87 -12.72
CA ASP A 303 12.06 13.74 -12.04
C ASP A 303 11.14 14.24 -10.92
N THR A 304 9.83 14.09 -11.12
CA THR A 304 8.81 14.55 -10.17
C THR A 304 8.86 13.82 -8.82
N ASN A 305 9.31 12.56 -8.80
CA ASN A 305 9.30 11.71 -7.60
C ASN A 305 10.38 12.10 -6.59
N VAL A 306 11.51 12.62 -7.06
CA VAL A 306 12.62 13.13 -6.23
C VAL A 306 12.81 14.65 -6.35
N ARG A 307 11.93 15.30 -7.12
CA ARG A 307 11.93 16.74 -7.46
C ARG A 307 13.32 17.26 -7.83
N SER A 308 14.00 16.59 -8.74
CA SER A 308 15.36 16.94 -9.14
C SER A 308 15.55 16.78 -10.65
N TRP A 309 16.34 17.68 -11.24
CA TRP A 309 16.76 17.58 -12.62
C TRP A 309 17.76 16.42 -12.78
N TYR A 310 17.70 15.73 -13.90
CA TYR A 310 18.63 14.67 -14.23
C TYR A 310 18.99 14.67 -15.71
N ILE A 311 20.17 14.15 -16.00
CA ILE A 311 20.60 13.75 -17.33
C ILE A 311 20.90 12.26 -17.34
N SER A 312 21.04 11.73 -18.53
CA SER A 312 21.46 10.38 -18.78
C SER A 312 23.00 10.30 -18.88
N THR A 313 23.62 9.16 -18.55
CA THR A 313 25.08 8.98 -18.73
C THR A 313 25.56 9.09 -20.17
N ASP A 314 24.69 8.87 -21.16
CA ASP A 314 24.97 8.92 -22.60
C ASP A 314 24.64 10.29 -23.24
N ASP A 315 24.31 11.31 -22.44
CA ASP A 315 23.93 12.63 -22.95
C ASP A 315 25.10 13.33 -23.65
N GLU A 316 24.91 13.74 -24.91
CA GLU A 316 25.92 14.45 -25.72
C GLU A 316 26.40 15.75 -25.04
N ASN A 317 25.55 16.35 -24.20
CA ASN A 317 25.84 17.59 -23.49
C ASN A 317 26.39 17.36 -22.07
N TYR A 318 26.79 16.14 -21.69
CA TYR A 318 27.33 15.80 -20.37
C TYR A 318 28.35 16.81 -19.84
N ALA A 319 29.28 17.25 -20.68
CA ALA A 319 30.34 18.19 -20.31
C ALA A 319 29.79 19.57 -19.89
N GLN A 320 28.65 19.99 -20.43
CA GLN A 320 28.00 21.27 -20.12
C GLN A 320 27.28 21.24 -18.77
N PHE A 321 26.86 20.06 -18.32
CA PHE A 321 26.16 19.88 -17.04
C PHE A 321 27.07 19.75 -15.82
N LYS A 322 28.39 19.62 -16.03
CA LYS A 322 29.39 19.42 -14.97
C LYS A 322 29.30 20.45 -13.84
N LYS A 323 28.87 21.69 -14.14
CA LYS A 323 28.72 22.75 -13.14
C LYS A 323 27.57 22.53 -12.14
N TRP A 324 26.59 21.69 -12.46
CA TRP A 324 25.48 21.33 -11.57
C TRP A 324 25.59 19.91 -11.02
N PHE A 325 26.73 19.23 -11.15
CA PHE A 325 26.89 17.91 -10.56
C PHE A 325 26.94 18.02 -9.04
N LYS A 326 26.08 17.23 -8.39
CA LYS A 326 26.13 17.09 -6.94
C LYS A 326 27.38 16.33 -6.52
N LYS A 327 27.80 16.50 -5.27
CA LYS A 327 28.88 15.70 -4.69
C LYS A 327 28.47 14.22 -4.67
N ALA A 328 29.37 13.34 -5.11
CA ALA A 328 29.11 11.90 -5.15
C ALA A 328 28.68 11.38 -3.77
N GLY A 329 27.64 10.54 -3.74
CA GLY A 329 27.07 10.01 -2.50
C GLY A 329 26.31 11.04 -1.63
N CYS A 330 26.02 12.24 -2.14
CA CYS A 330 25.25 13.28 -1.43
C CYS A 330 23.93 13.59 -2.14
N LEU A 331 23.05 14.36 -1.48
CA LEU A 331 21.77 14.80 -2.04
C LEU A 331 21.87 16.16 -2.74
N THR A 332 20.97 16.40 -3.70
CA THR A 332 20.75 17.75 -4.27
C THR A 332 20.05 18.65 -3.25
N ASP A 333 20.06 19.96 -3.47
CA ASP A 333 19.36 20.93 -2.63
C ASP A 333 17.86 20.64 -2.52
N SER A 334 17.23 20.27 -3.64
CA SER A 334 15.81 19.91 -3.70
C SER A 334 15.52 18.62 -2.94
N GLN A 335 16.37 17.60 -3.06
CA GLN A 335 16.26 16.36 -2.30
C GLN A 335 16.45 16.62 -0.80
N ALA A 336 17.49 17.37 -0.42
CA ALA A 336 17.74 17.70 0.98
C ALA A 336 16.60 18.53 1.58
N ASN A 337 15.96 19.42 0.81
CA ASN A 337 14.77 20.15 1.24
C ASN A 337 13.57 19.24 1.54
N ILE A 338 13.36 18.19 0.75
CA ILE A 338 12.30 17.21 1.03
C ILE A 338 12.59 16.51 2.36
N VAL A 339 13.83 16.03 2.53
CA VAL A 339 14.25 15.27 3.71
C VAL A 339 14.13 16.09 5.01
N VAL A 340 14.63 17.33 5.03
CA VAL A 340 14.57 18.15 6.26
C VAL A 340 13.15 18.63 6.61
N ASN A 341 12.20 18.54 5.68
CA ASN A 341 10.80 18.86 5.92
C ASN A 341 9.95 17.62 6.24
N ASP A 342 10.49 16.42 6.10
CA ASP A 342 9.82 15.18 6.50
C ASP A 342 9.67 15.13 8.03
N THR A 343 8.43 14.87 8.49
CA THR A 343 8.08 14.92 9.92
C THR A 343 8.78 13.82 10.71
N LEU A 344 8.85 12.61 10.16
CA LEU A 344 9.47 11.49 10.85
C LEU A 344 11.00 11.68 10.89
N PHE A 345 11.62 12.20 9.81
CA PHE A 345 13.03 12.56 9.80
C PHE A 345 13.37 13.66 10.82
N GLN A 346 12.50 14.66 10.99
CA GLN A 346 12.66 15.64 12.07
C GLN A 346 12.61 15.00 13.45
N MET A 347 11.70 14.06 13.68
CA MET A 347 11.59 13.35 14.95
C MET A 347 12.83 12.50 15.27
N ASP A 348 13.41 11.84 14.25
CA ASP A 348 14.55 10.95 14.44
C ASP A 348 15.87 11.68 14.68
N PHE A 349 16.02 12.90 14.13
CA PHE A 349 17.32 13.58 14.08
C PHE A 349 17.36 14.96 14.77
N ALA A 350 16.23 15.53 15.21
CA ALA A 350 16.23 16.81 15.91
C ALA A 350 16.76 16.68 17.34
N GLU A 351 17.68 17.57 17.72
CA GLU A 351 18.26 17.61 19.06
C GLU A 351 17.48 18.56 19.99
N ILE A 352 17.32 18.16 21.25
CA ILE A 352 16.62 18.95 22.27
C ILE A 352 17.40 20.26 22.52
N GLY A 353 16.69 21.40 22.39
CA GLY A 353 17.27 22.74 22.60
C GLY A 353 17.68 23.47 21.32
N MET A 354 17.56 22.86 20.14
CA MET A 354 17.80 23.51 18.85
C MET A 354 16.50 24.05 18.24
N SER A 355 16.55 25.23 17.60
CA SER A 355 15.40 25.72 16.84
C SER A 355 15.19 24.89 15.58
N LEU A 356 13.94 24.71 15.14
CA LEU A 356 13.63 23.94 13.93
C LEU A 356 14.30 24.53 12.68
N ASN A 357 14.47 25.85 12.63
CA ASN A 357 15.15 26.52 11.52
C ASN A 357 16.65 26.22 11.51
N ASP A 358 17.29 26.22 12.68
CA ASP A 358 18.71 25.87 12.80
C ASP A 358 18.94 24.39 12.48
N PHE A 359 18.06 23.50 12.93
CA PHE A 359 18.08 22.09 12.56
C PHE A 359 18.00 21.92 11.05
N LYS A 360 16.99 22.50 10.39
CA LYS A 360 16.80 22.39 8.94
C LYS A 360 18.03 22.90 8.18
N ARG A 361 18.59 24.04 8.59
CA ARG A 361 19.79 24.62 7.96
C ARG A 361 21.00 23.69 8.09
N ASN A 362 21.30 23.25 9.32
CA ASN A 362 22.47 22.42 9.60
C ASN A 362 22.36 21.04 8.93
N MET A 363 21.18 20.42 9.04
CA MET A 363 20.94 19.10 8.48
C MET A 363 20.94 19.10 6.96
N LYS A 364 20.38 20.14 6.34
CA LYS A 364 20.44 20.32 4.89
C LYS A 364 21.89 20.44 4.40
N GLN A 365 22.74 21.19 5.10
CA GLN A 365 24.17 21.25 4.78
C GLN A 365 24.86 19.88 4.92
N LYS A 366 24.51 19.12 5.96
CA LYS A 366 25.06 17.77 6.20
C LYS A 366 24.69 16.81 5.07
N LEU A 367 23.43 16.81 4.62
CA LEU A 367 22.93 15.97 3.52
C LEU A 367 23.55 16.29 2.16
N LYS A 368 23.98 17.55 1.94
CA LYS A 368 24.61 17.98 0.68
C LYS A 368 26.11 17.70 0.62
N ASN A 369 26.78 17.61 1.78
CA ASN A 369 28.24 17.65 1.84
C ASN A 369 28.90 16.42 2.47
N ASN A 370 28.16 15.63 3.25
CA ASN A 370 28.69 14.48 3.99
C ASN A 370 28.12 13.17 3.43
N SER A 371 28.90 12.51 2.57
CA SER A 371 28.51 11.25 1.93
C SER A 371 28.44 10.08 2.90
N GLU A 372 29.29 10.05 3.94
CA GLU A 372 29.26 8.99 4.96
C GLU A 372 27.96 9.03 5.76
N PHE A 373 27.53 10.24 6.15
CA PHE A 373 26.27 10.45 6.83
C PHE A 373 25.08 10.09 5.94
N VAL A 374 25.09 10.52 4.67
CA VAL A 374 24.03 10.20 3.71
C VAL A 374 23.92 8.69 3.50
N GLN A 375 25.05 7.99 3.41
CA GLN A 375 25.08 6.53 3.33
C GLN A 375 24.57 5.86 4.62
N SER A 376 24.87 6.41 5.81
CA SER A 376 24.42 5.84 7.08
C SER A 376 22.90 5.93 7.26
N ILE A 377 22.24 6.89 6.61
CA ILE A 377 20.78 7.07 6.64
C ILE A 377 20.08 6.58 5.36
N ARG A 378 20.76 5.76 4.54
CA ARG A 378 20.27 5.33 3.21
C ARG A 378 18.89 4.67 3.26
N GLU A 379 18.64 3.81 4.23
CA GLU A 379 17.33 3.15 4.38
C GLU A 379 16.23 4.20 4.59
N ARG A 380 16.46 5.18 5.47
CA ARG A 380 15.53 6.27 5.71
C ARG A 380 15.30 7.16 4.48
N LEU A 381 16.35 7.42 3.71
CA LEU A 381 16.22 8.17 2.47
C LEU A 381 15.41 7.38 1.42
N ASN A 382 15.63 6.08 1.34
CA ASN A 382 14.85 5.21 0.46
C ASN A 382 13.38 5.12 0.87
N GLU A 383 13.06 5.21 2.16
CA GLU A 383 11.67 5.33 2.65
C GLU A 383 11.03 6.64 2.19
N ILE A 384 11.71 7.78 2.41
CA ILE A 384 11.21 9.11 2.04
C ILE A 384 10.96 9.20 0.53
N PHE A 385 11.85 8.62 -0.29
CA PHE A 385 11.79 8.70 -1.75
C PHE A 385 11.20 7.47 -2.45
N GLY A 386 10.89 6.40 -1.71
CA GLY A 386 10.35 5.12 -2.22
C GLY A 386 11.18 4.46 -3.33
N LYS A 387 12.46 4.81 -3.46
CA LYS A 387 13.44 4.25 -4.40
C LYS A 387 14.86 4.57 -3.92
N GLU A 388 15.85 3.95 -4.55
CA GLU A 388 17.26 4.25 -4.32
C GLU A 388 17.63 5.64 -4.90
N VAL A 389 18.20 6.51 -4.05
CA VAL A 389 18.50 7.92 -4.39
C VAL A 389 19.99 8.29 -4.31
N ILE A 390 20.79 7.45 -3.65
CA ILE A 390 22.22 7.65 -3.43
C ILE A 390 23.02 6.89 -4.48
#